data_AF-A0A7T7BLZ5-F1
#
_entry.id   AF-A0A7T7BLZ5-F1
#
_cell.length_a   1.000
_cell.length_b   1.000
_cell.length_c   1.000
_cell.angle_alpha   90.00
_cell.angle_beta   90.00
_cell.angle_gamma   90.00
#
_symmetry.space_group_name_H-M   'P 1'
#
loop_
_entity.id
_entity.type
_entity.pdbx_description
1 polymer ?
#
loop_
_entity_poly.entity_id
_entity_poly.type
_entity_poly.pdbx_seq_one_letter_code
_entity_poly.pdbx_strand_id
1 'polypeptide(L)'
;MNTGQQQARSVKPVIFHSHPAPEGEKRALATEAFQPVIETLERMEQEDPKLATQAARLVGLYRRLWESCISKHHAGQILPADNNELRITNTQMFREIEYLKQQQNNQIARLTLFEEALGKVREGIVGVLKDWDGSSEEATSVSWEGAPLGGQRLDIFGLWTRKLGTDHQRQII
;
A
#
# COMPACT_ATOMS: atom_id res chain seq x y z
N MET A 1 -23.06 5.34 -8.60
CA MET A 1 -21.90 5.63 -7.74
C MET A 1 -21.62 4.38 -6.93
N ASN A 2 -20.56 3.64 -7.27
CA ASN A 2 -20.24 2.35 -6.63
C ASN A 2 -19.08 2.58 -5.66
N THR A 3 -19.36 2.48 -4.37
CA THR A 3 -18.40 2.59 -3.26
C THR A 3 -17.55 1.33 -3.20
N GLY A 4 -16.36 1.37 -3.79
CA GLY A 4 -15.37 0.31 -3.64
C GLY A 4 -14.85 0.26 -2.21
N GLN A 5 -15.32 -0.71 -1.43
CA GLN A 5 -14.70 -1.09 -0.16
C GLN A 5 -13.24 -1.47 -0.40
N GLN A 6 -12.29 -0.61 -0.02
CA GLN A 6 -10.91 -1.01 0.17
C GLN A 6 -10.79 -1.66 1.55
N GLN A 7 -10.98 -2.97 1.56
CA GLN A 7 -10.65 -3.80 2.70
C GLN A 7 -9.13 -3.75 2.88
N ALA A 8 -8.67 -3.12 3.95
CA ALA A 8 -7.27 -3.12 4.35
C ALA A 8 -6.82 -4.59 4.47
N ARG A 9 -6.08 -5.07 3.47
CA ARG A 9 -5.52 -6.43 3.49
C ARG A 9 -4.46 -6.43 4.58
N SER A 10 -4.83 -7.02 5.72
CA SER A 10 -3.92 -7.33 6.81
C SER A 10 -2.77 -8.17 6.25
N VAL A 11 -1.62 -7.53 6.06
CA VAL A 11 -0.38 -8.21 5.70
C VAL A 11 0.06 -8.97 6.95
N LYS A 12 -0.24 -10.26 6.99
CA LYS A 12 0.22 -11.13 8.07
C LYS A 12 1.75 -11.15 8.03
N PRO A 13 2.43 -11.00 9.19
CA PRO A 13 3.87 -11.14 9.24
C PRO A 13 4.24 -12.55 8.80
N VAL A 14 5.14 -12.67 7.83
CA VAL A 14 5.76 -13.94 7.46
C VAL A 14 6.72 -14.29 8.60
N ILE A 15 6.24 -15.10 9.54
CA ILE A 15 7.09 -15.65 10.59
C ILE A 15 7.83 -16.83 9.98
N PHE A 16 9.16 -16.72 9.93
CA PHE A 16 10.04 -17.81 9.54
C PHE A 16 9.96 -18.93 10.56
N HIS A 17 9.16 -19.94 10.25
CA HIS A 17 9.34 -21.26 10.81
C HIS A 17 10.30 -21.98 9.88
N SER A 18 11.61 -21.82 10.12
CA SER A 18 12.59 -22.76 9.59
C SER A 18 12.19 -24.12 10.12
N HIS A 19 11.39 -24.87 9.36
CA HIS A 19 10.97 -26.19 9.77
C HIS A 19 12.07 -27.13 9.29
N PRO A 20 13.00 -27.57 10.16
CA PRO A 20 13.87 -28.66 9.78
C PRO A 20 12.97 -29.84 9.39
N ALA A 21 13.37 -30.61 8.38
CA ALA A 21 12.68 -31.86 8.04
C ALA A 21 12.32 -32.60 9.34
N PRO A 22 11.08 -33.09 9.47
CA PRO A 22 10.61 -33.66 10.73
C PRO A 22 11.60 -34.72 11.17
N GLU A 23 12.14 -34.59 12.39
CA GLU A 23 13.19 -35.46 12.92
C GLU A 23 12.84 -36.96 12.82
N GLY A 24 11.54 -37.29 12.75
CA GLY A 24 11.05 -38.64 12.48
C GLY A 24 11.38 -39.20 11.08
N GLU A 25 11.35 -38.36 10.05
CA GLU A 25 11.60 -38.77 8.66
C GLU A 25 13.10 -39.03 8.43
N LYS A 26 13.96 -38.21 9.04
CA LYS A 26 15.42 -38.43 9.07
C LYS A 26 15.79 -39.75 9.75
N ARG A 27 15.16 -40.04 10.89
CA ARG A 27 15.38 -41.29 11.63
C ARG A 27 14.90 -42.50 10.85
N ALA A 28 13.77 -42.41 10.16
CA ALA A 28 13.28 -43.49 9.30
C ALA A 28 14.26 -43.80 8.16
N LEU A 29 14.73 -42.77 7.44
CA LEU A 29 15.73 -42.91 6.37
C LEU A 29 17.06 -43.49 6.87
N ALA A 30 17.51 -43.06 8.07
CA ALA A 30 18.72 -43.61 8.67
C ALA A 30 18.55 -45.08 9.06
N THR A 31 17.41 -45.46 9.65
CA THR A 31 17.12 -46.86 9.97
C THR A 31 17.14 -47.72 8.70
N GLU A 32 16.48 -47.29 7.63
CA GLU A 32 16.47 -48.01 6.35
C GLU A 32 17.88 -48.13 5.75
N ALA A 33 18.62 -47.02 5.66
CA ALA A 33 19.94 -47.00 5.03
C ALA A 33 20.99 -47.83 5.79
N PHE A 34 20.89 -47.90 7.13
CA PHE A 34 21.85 -48.61 7.96
C PHE A 34 21.45 -50.03 8.32
N GLN A 35 20.22 -50.47 8.01
CA GLN A 35 19.72 -51.80 8.35
C GLN A 35 20.66 -52.95 7.93
N PRO A 36 21.20 -52.99 6.69
CA PRO A 36 22.09 -54.09 6.29
C PRO A 36 23.41 -54.12 7.05
N VAL A 37 23.89 -52.94 7.45
CA VAL A 37 25.14 -52.80 8.21
C VAL A 37 24.93 -53.25 9.66
N ILE A 38 23.76 -52.96 10.24
CA ILE A 38 23.39 -53.43 11.59
C ILE A 38 23.35 -54.97 11.60
N GLU A 39 22.69 -55.59 10.63
CA GLU A 39 22.63 -57.07 10.51
C GLU A 39 24.01 -57.70 10.34
N THR A 40 24.91 -57.01 9.63
CA THR A 40 26.31 -57.46 9.48
C THR A 40 27.07 -57.36 10.80
N LEU A 41 26.88 -56.28 11.55
CA LEU A 41 27.49 -56.11 12.88
C LEU A 41 26.99 -57.17 13.87
N GLU A 42 25.71 -57.54 13.83
CA GLU A 42 25.14 -58.60 14.68
C GLU A 42 25.76 -59.97 14.39
N ARG A 43 26.02 -60.28 13.11
CA ARG A 43 26.73 -61.51 12.73
C ARG A 43 28.19 -61.48 13.20
N MET A 44 28.87 -60.35 13.01
CA MET A 44 30.26 -60.17 13.46
C MET A 44 30.38 -60.26 14.98
N GLU A 45 29.40 -59.81 15.77
CA GLU A 45 29.42 -59.93 17.23
C GLU A 45 29.49 -61.39 17.70
N GLN A 46 28.91 -62.32 16.93
CA GLN A 46 28.95 -63.76 17.20
C GLN A 46 30.30 -64.40 16.84
N GLU A 47 30.98 -63.87 15.82
CA GLU A 47 32.25 -64.40 15.30
C GLU A 47 33.48 -63.79 15.98
N ASP A 48 33.50 -62.46 16.13
CA ASP A 48 34.56 -61.68 16.77
C ASP A 48 33.98 -60.39 17.43
N PRO A 49 33.68 -60.42 18.74
CA PRO A 49 33.08 -59.28 19.45
C PRO A 49 34.00 -58.06 19.54
N LYS A 50 35.33 -58.26 19.48
CA LYS A 50 36.28 -57.13 19.52
C LYS A 50 36.24 -56.37 18.19
N LEU A 51 36.21 -57.10 17.08
CA LEU A 51 36.09 -56.51 15.75
C LEU A 51 34.72 -55.86 15.56
N ALA A 52 33.64 -56.51 15.98
CA ALA A 52 32.28 -55.97 15.94
C ALA A 52 32.16 -54.65 16.71
N THR A 53 32.77 -54.55 17.89
CA THR A 53 32.82 -53.31 18.67
C THR A 53 33.53 -52.17 17.92
N GLN A 54 34.64 -52.46 17.24
CA GLN A 54 35.37 -51.46 16.46
C GLN A 54 34.57 -51.02 15.23
N ALA A 55 33.96 -51.97 14.52
CA ALA A 55 33.11 -51.68 13.37
C ALA A 55 31.86 -50.88 13.77
N ALA A 56 31.22 -51.20 14.89
CA ALA A 56 30.06 -50.48 15.42
C ALA A 56 30.41 -49.01 15.74
N ARG A 57 31.60 -48.74 16.29
CA ARG A 57 32.06 -47.36 16.52
C ARG A 57 32.20 -46.59 15.21
N LEU A 58 32.78 -47.20 14.18
CA LEU A 58 32.93 -46.57 12.86
C LEU A 58 31.56 -46.29 12.21
N VAL A 59 30.66 -47.26 12.24
CA VAL A 59 29.30 -47.12 11.71
C VAL A 59 28.53 -46.02 12.44
N GLY A 60 28.69 -45.91 13.76
CA GLY A 60 28.11 -44.83 14.56
C GLY A 60 28.60 -43.43 14.16
N LEU A 61 29.89 -43.28 13.85
CA LEU A 61 30.44 -42.02 13.35
C LEU A 61 29.91 -41.68 11.96
N TYR A 62 29.87 -42.65 11.06
CA TYR A 62 29.36 -42.44 9.70
C TYR A 62 27.86 -42.11 9.69
N ARG A 63 27.05 -42.76 10.54
CA ARG A 63 25.62 -42.43 10.69
C ARG A 63 25.42 -40.95 11.07
N ARG A 64 26.19 -40.44 12.04
CA ARG A 64 26.11 -39.03 12.44
C ARG A 64 26.51 -38.07 11.32
N LEU A 65 27.52 -38.43 10.53
CA LEU A 65 27.92 -37.64 9.37
C LEU A 65 26.82 -37.63 8.31
N TRP A 66 26.21 -38.79 8.02
CA TRP A 66 25.08 -38.93 7.11
C TRP A 66 23.88 -38.08 7.53
N GLU A 67 23.47 -38.16 8.80
CA GLU A 67 22.39 -37.35 9.38
C GLU A 67 22.65 -35.85 9.23
N SER A 68 23.90 -35.42 9.43
CA SER A 68 24.35 -34.03 9.22
C SER A 68 24.28 -33.62 7.75
N CYS A 69 24.75 -34.46 6.84
CA CYS A 69 24.68 -34.23 5.39
C CYS A 69 23.25 -34.10 4.89
N ILE A 70 22.36 -35.02 5.29
CA ILE A 70 20.94 -34.95 4.94
C ILE A 70 20.29 -33.69 5.50
N SER A 71 20.56 -33.36 6.77
CA SER A 71 20.00 -32.15 7.38
C SER A 71 20.43 -30.88 6.64
N LYS A 72 21.71 -30.77 6.26
CA LYS A 72 22.23 -29.65 5.46
C LYS A 72 21.64 -29.63 4.05
N HIS A 73 21.46 -30.80 3.42
CA HIS A 73 20.84 -30.91 2.10
C HIS A 73 19.39 -30.40 2.13
N HIS A 74 18.57 -30.85 3.07
CA HIS A 74 17.20 -30.35 3.20
C HIS A 74 17.15 -28.85 3.49
N ALA A 75 17.98 -28.36 4.41
CA ALA A 75 18.06 -26.92 4.66
C ALA A 75 18.47 -26.13 3.40
N GLY A 76 19.43 -26.65 2.64
CA GLY A 76 19.88 -26.10 1.36
C GLY A 76 18.81 -26.10 0.28
N GLN A 77 17.80 -26.97 0.35
CA GLN A 77 16.67 -27.02 -0.58
C GLN A 77 15.51 -26.10 -0.18
N ILE A 78 15.27 -25.92 1.12
CA ILE A 78 14.19 -25.05 1.64
C ILE A 78 14.55 -23.57 1.47
N LEU A 79 15.78 -23.19 1.82
CA LEU A 79 16.23 -21.80 1.79
C LEU A 79 16.02 -21.08 0.43
N PRO A 80 16.35 -21.69 -0.73
CA PRO A 80 16.10 -21.07 -2.03
C PRO A 80 14.61 -20.87 -2.33
N ALA A 81 13.75 -21.81 -1.93
CA ALA A 81 12.32 -21.73 -2.14
C ALA A 81 11.71 -20.57 -1.33
N ASP A 82 12.02 -20.50 -0.04
CA ASP A 82 11.57 -19.42 0.85
C ASP A 82 12.11 -18.05 0.38
N ASN A 83 13.38 -17.99 -0.02
CA ASN A 83 13.97 -16.77 -0.56
C ASN A 83 13.29 -16.33 -1.86
N ASN A 84 12.90 -17.27 -2.72
CA ASN A 84 12.17 -16.95 -3.94
C ASN A 84 10.77 -16.39 -3.62
N GLU A 85 10.06 -16.98 -2.66
CA GLU A 85 8.77 -16.46 -2.20
C GLU A 85 8.88 -15.05 -1.62
N LEU A 86 9.91 -14.79 -0.81
CA LEU A 86 10.23 -13.46 -0.31
C LEU A 86 10.47 -12.47 -1.45
N ARG A 87 11.27 -12.85 -2.45
CA ARG A 87 11.57 -11.98 -3.60
C ARG A 87 10.32 -11.62 -4.39
N ILE A 88 9.41 -12.58 -4.59
CA ILE A 88 8.13 -12.36 -5.26
C ILE A 88 7.28 -11.37 -4.45
N THR A 89 7.13 -11.62 -3.15
CA THR A 89 6.35 -10.76 -2.25
C THR A 89 6.91 -9.35 -2.19
N ASN A 90 8.23 -9.22 -2.08
CA ASN A 90 8.92 -7.92 -2.05
C ASN A 90 8.71 -7.15 -3.35
N THR A 91 8.85 -7.80 -4.51
CA THR A 91 8.57 -7.20 -5.82
C THR A 91 7.13 -6.72 -5.95
N GLN A 92 6.18 -7.46 -5.36
CA GLN A 92 4.78 -7.06 -5.34
C GLN A 92 4.56 -5.81 -4.46
N MET A 93 5.14 -5.78 -3.27
CA MET A 93 5.04 -4.62 -2.37
C MET A 93 5.66 -3.36 -2.99
N PHE A 94 6.81 -3.48 -3.66
CA PHE A 94 7.41 -2.35 -4.37
C PHE A 94 6.48 -1.78 -5.45
N ARG A 95 5.78 -2.64 -6.21
CA ARG A 95 4.80 -2.19 -7.20
C ARG A 95 3.62 -1.45 -6.56
N GLU A 96 3.14 -1.93 -5.42
CA GLU A 96 2.05 -1.29 -4.69
C GLU A 96 2.47 0.07 -4.11
N ILE A 97 3.67 0.17 -3.55
CA ILE A 97 4.24 1.44 -3.07
C ILE A 97 4.32 2.45 -4.20
N GLU A 98 4.84 2.06 -5.36
CA GLU A 98 4.99 2.97 -6.50
C GLU A 98 3.63 3.44 -7.03
N TYR A 99 2.66 2.53 -7.10
CA TYR A 99 1.28 2.87 -7.45
C TYR A 99 0.66 3.88 -6.48
N LEU A 100 0.78 3.64 -5.17
CA LEU A 100 0.24 4.54 -4.14
C LEU A 100 0.93 5.91 -4.17
N LYS A 101 2.24 5.94 -4.39
CA LYS A 101 3.00 7.18 -4.54
C LYS A 101 2.55 7.99 -5.76
N GLN A 102 2.32 7.32 -6.89
CA GLN A 102 1.76 7.97 -8.08
C GLN A 102 0.36 8.53 -7.79
N GLN A 103 -0.50 7.75 -7.12
CA GLN A 103 -1.83 8.20 -6.75
C GLN A 103 -1.79 9.42 -5.83
N GLN A 104 -0.88 9.43 -4.84
CA GLN A 104 -0.67 10.57 -3.95
C GLN A 104 -0.25 11.82 -4.73
N ASN A 105 0.73 11.70 -5.63
CA ASN A 105 1.20 12.82 -6.45
C ASN A 105 0.07 13.41 -7.32
N ASN A 106 -0.79 12.54 -7.88
CA ASN A 106 -1.95 12.99 -8.65
C ASN A 106 -2.95 13.77 -7.78
N GLN A 107 -3.18 13.36 -6.52
CA GLN A 107 -4.05 14.13 -5.62
C GLN A 107 -3.43 15.47 -5.24
N ILE A 108 -2.13 15.51 -4.98
CA ILE A 108 -1.41 16.76 -4.70
C ILE A 108 -1.55 17.73 -5.87
N ALA A 109 -1.30 17.27 -7.11
CA ALA A 109 -1.44 18.10 -8.29
C ALA A 109 -2.86 18.68 -8.45
N ARG A 110 -3.89 17.87 -8.18
CA ARG A 110 -5.29 18.34 -8.19
C ARG A 110 -5.57 19.39 -7.12
N LEU A 111 -5.04 19.21 -5.92
CA LEU A 111 -5.20 20.17 -4.83
C LEU A 111 -4.54 21.50 -5.18
N THR A 112 -3.33 21.48 -5.74
CA THR A 112 -2.63 22.69 -6.21
C THR A 112 -3.45 23.43 -7.28
N LEU A 113 -4.07 22.72 -8.22
CA LEU A 113 -4.94 23.33 -9.23
C LEU A 113 -6.17 24.00 -8.60
N PHE A 114 -6.80 23.37 -7.61
CA PHE A 114 -7.93 23.98 -6.91
C PHE A 114 -7.52 25.20 -6.10
N GLU A 115 -6.37 25.15 -5.43
CA GLU A 115 -5.82 26.27 -4.69
C GLU A 115 -5.59 27.49 -5.61
N GLU A 116 -5.01 27.27 -6.79
CA GLU A 116 -4.82 28.32 -7.79
C GLU A 116 -6.16 28.90 -8.28
N ALA A 117 -7.12 28.04 -8.61
CA ALA A 117 -8.44 28.47 -9.08
C ALA A 117 -9.19 29.28 -8.02
N LEU A 118 -9.17 28.82 -6.76
CA LEU A 118 -9.76 29.54 -5.64
C LEU A 118 -9.03 30.86 -5.37
N GLY A 119 -7.71 30.90 -5.52
CA GLY A 119 -6.92 32.13 -5.48
C GLY A 119 -7.41 33.16 -6.49
N LYS A 120 -7.58 32.78 -7.76
CA LYS A 120 -8.10 33.66 -8.82
C LYS A 120 -9.51 34.16 -8.54
N VAL A 121 -10.40 33.28 -8.07
CA VAL A 121 -11.77 33.68 -7.69
C VAL A 121 -11.74 34.71 -6.57
N ARG A 122 -10.91 34.48 -5.54
CA ARG A 122 -10.74 35.41 -4.42
C ARG A 122 -10.19 36.75 -4.90
N GLU A 123 -9.18 36.76 -5.76
CA GLU A 123 -8.62 37.98 -6.35
C GLU A 123 -9.68 38.75 -7.16
N GLY A 124 -10.48 38.06 -7.97
CA GLY A 124 -11.57 38.66 -8.72
C GLY A 124 -12.62 39.32 -7.81
N ILE A 125 -13.04 38.64 -6.73
CA ILE A 125 -13.97 39.21 -5.74
C ILE A 125 -13.38 40.46 -5.09
N VAL A 126 -12.11 40.41 -4.67
CA VAL A 126 -11.42 41.57 -4.08
C VAL A 126 -11.35 42.73 -5.08
N GLY A 127 -11.11 42.46 -6.37
CA GLY A 127 -11.14 43.46 -7.43
C GLY A 127 -12.50 44.17 -7.53
N VAL A 128 -13.58 43.39 -7.68
CA VAL A 128 -14.95 43.93 -7.77
C VAL A 128 -15.31 44.79 -6.55
N LEU A 129 -14.93 44.35 -5.35
CA LEU A 129 -15.20 45.12 -4.13
C LEU A 129 -14.43 46.45 -4.08
N LYS A 130 -13.17 46.48 -4.56
CA LYS A 130 -12.40 47.72 -4.65
C LYS A 130 -13.00 48.70 -5.67
N ASP A 131 -13.41 48.19 -6.83
CA ASP A 131 -14.02 49.01 -7.88
C ASP A 131 -15.36 49.61 -7.41
N TRP A 132 -16.11 48.85 -6.60
CA TRP A 132 -17.34 49.31 -5.96
C TRP A 132 -17.10 50.45 -4.96
N ASP A 133 -16.07 50.33 -4.12
CA ASP A 133 -15.71 51.34 -3.12
C ASP A 133 -15.27 52.67 -3.78
N GLY A 134 -14.44 52.59 -4.82
CA GLY A 134 -14.00 53.78 -5.59
C GLY A 134 -15.13 54.47 -6.36
N SER A 135 -16.14 53.73 -6.84
CA SER A 135 -17.33 54.31 -7.48
C SER A 135 -18.23 55.09 -6.52
N SER A 136 -18.11 54.85 -5.20
CA SER A 136 -18.89 55.56 -4.18
C SER A 136 -18.30 56.93 -3.85
N GLU A 137 -16.99 57.16 -4.02
CA GLU A 137 -16.35 58.45 -3.73
C GLU A 137 -16.52 59.47 -4.86
N GLU A 138 -16.62 59.02 -6.12
CA GLU A 138 -16.84 59.89 -7.29
C GLU A 138 -18.27 60.48 -7.32
N ALA A 139 -19.23 59.84 -6.62
CA ALA A 139 -20.60 60.34 -6.49
C ALA A 139 -20.75 61.53 -5.52
N THR A 140 -19.74 61.82 -4.70
CA THR A 140 -19.77 62.92 -3.71
C THR A 140 -19.25 64.27 -4.22
N SER A 141 -18.74 64.34 -5.46
CA SER A 141 -18.24 65.59 -6.08
C SER A 141 -19.23 66.21 -7.07
N VAL A 142 -20.53 65.92 -6.97
CA VAL A 142 -21.54 66.71 -7.69
C VAL A 142 -22.11 67.75 -6.73
N SER A 143 -21.51 68.94 -6.78
CA SER A 143 -22.03 70.17 -6.18
C SER A 143 -23.47 70.39 -6.65
N TRP A 144 -24.45 70.28 -5.74
CA TRP A 144 -25.88 70.47 -6.03
C TRP A 144 -26.25 71.95 -6.01
N GLU A 145 -25.58 72.79 -6.78
CA GLU A 145 -26.00 74.18 -6.93
C GLU A 145 -27.08 74.27 -8.02
N GLY A 146 -28.34 74.06 -7.59
CA GLY A 146 -29.55 74.51 -8.29
C GLY A 146 -30.24 73.49 -9.19
N ALA A 147 -31.28 72.81 -8.67
CA ALA A 147 -32.42 72.34 -9.48
C ALA A 147 -33.66 72.06 -8.61
N PRO A 148 -34.88 72.27 -9.14
CA PRO A 148 -36.09 72.36 -8.34
C PRO A 148 -36.69 71.00 -7.98
N LEU A 149 -37.41 71.00 -6.86
CA LEU A 149 -38.16 69.89 -6.28
C LEU A 149 -39.06 69.19 -7.32
N GLY A 150 -38.74 67.93 -7.63
CA GLY A 150 -39.56 67.08 -8.48
C GLY A 150 -38.82 65.85 -8.97
N GLY A 151 -38.48 64.91 -8.08
CA GLY A 151 -37.73 63.71 -8.43
C GLY A 151 -38.35 62.45 -7.86
N GLN A 152 -38.99 61.65 -8.72
CA GLN A 152 -39.46 60.31 -8.42
C GLN A 152 -38.28 59.44 -7.98
N ARG A 153 -38.39 58.86 -6.78
CA ARG A 153 -37.45 57.88 -6.25
C ARG A 153 -37.59 56.58 -7.05
N LEU A 154 -36.69 56.35 -8.01
CA LEU A 154 -36.57 55.09 -8.73
C LEU A 154 -36.14 54.00 -7.74
N ASP A 155 -37.05 53.08 -7.44
CA ASP A 155 -36.79 51.93 -6.59
C ASP A 155 -36.06 50.85 -7.41
N ILE A 156 -34.73 50.92 -7.41
CA ILE A 156 -33.83 50.01 -8.14
C ILE A 156 -34.05 48.55 -7.70
N PHE A 157 -34.52 48.33 -6.47
CA PHE A 157 -34.82 47.00 -5.92
C PHE A 157 -36.01 46.33 -6.63
N GLY A 158 -36.99 47.12 -7.08
CA GLY A 158 -38.14 46.64 -7.84
C GLY A 158 -37.82 46.29 -9.30
N LEU A 159 -36.77 46.90 -9.88
CA LEU A 159 -36.37 46.61 -11.27
C LEU A 159 -35.59 45.28 -11.38
N TRP A 160 -34.79 44.94 -10.37
CA TRP A 160 -33.99 43.71 -10.35
C TRP A 160 -34.85 42.46 -10.16
N THR A 161 -35.86 42.52 -9.30
CA THR A 161 -36.80 41.40 -9.07
C THR A 161 -37.64 41.07 -10.30
N ARG A 162 -37.96 42.06 -11.15
CA ARG A 162 -38.68 41.84 -12.42
C ARG A 162 -37.79 41.19 -13.51
N LYS A 163 -36.47 41.42 -13.48
CA LYS A 163 -35.53 40.82 -14.46
C LYS A 163 -35.26 39.33 -14.16
N LEU A 164 -35.20 38.95 -12.88
CA LEU A 164 -34.97 37.55 -12.47
C LEU A 164 -36.19 36.64 -12.61
N GLY A 165 -37.41 37.19 -12.60
CA GLY A 165 -38.63 36.42 -12.81
C GLY A 165 -38.87 35.98 -14.27
N THR A 166 -38.21 36.61 -15.25
CA THR A 166 -38.42 36.33 -16.68
C THR A 166 -37.46 35.32 -17.31
N ASP A 167 -36.33 35.02 -16.68
CA ASP A 167 -35.38 34.02 -17.21
C ASP A 167 -35.71 32.58 -16.77
N HIS A 168 -36.56 32.38 -15.76
CA HIS A 168 -36.97 31.05 -15.29
C HIS A 168 -38.09 30.38 -16.13
N GLN A 169 -38.50 30.98 -17.25
CA GLN A 169 -39.55 30.44 -18.15
C GLN A 169 -39.11 30.24 -19.61
N ARG A 170 -37.80 30.28 -19.91
CA ARG A 170 -37.27 30.02 -21.27
C ARG A 170 -36.32 28.81 -21.36
N GLN A 171 -36.56 27.75 -20.59
CA GLN A 171 -35.94 26.43 -20.82
C GLN A 171 -36.89 25.28 -20.47
N ILE A 172 -38.07 25.23 -21.08
CA ILE A 172 -38.79 23.97 -21.33
C ILE A 172 -39.50 24.10 -22.68
N ILE A 173 -38.83 23.65 -23.74
CA ILE A 173 -39.28 22.80 -24.88
C ILE A 173 -37.99 22.38 -25.60
#